data_AF-A0A392RR51-F1
#
_entry.id   AF-A0A392RR51-F1
#
_cell.length_a   1.000
_cell.length_b   1.000
_cell.length_c   1.000
_cell.angle_alpha   90.00
_cell.angle_beta   90.00
_cell.angle_gamma   90.00
#
_symmetry.space_group_name_H-M   'P 1'
#
loop_
_entity.id
_entity.type
_entity.pdbx_description
1 polymer ?
#
loop_
_entity_poly.entity_id
_entity_poly.type
_entity_poly.pdbx_seq_one_letter_code
_entity_poly.pdbx_strand_id
1 'polypeptide(L)'
;MDDSHNGWNSQLINQLFFPKEAQQILQIPITDRSQQDNLTWDGTLDGNYSVKSGYQAIMEWGDISDVNTANSSNTCEEIWKMIWKQCST
;
A
#
# COMPACT_ATOMS: atom_id res chain seq x y z
N MET A 1 4.34 -11.97 -30.72
CA MET A 1 4.91 -12.40 -29.43
C MET A 1 4.93 -11.16 -28.57
N ASP A 2 3.91 -11.00 -27.74
CA ASP A 2 3.79 -9.88 -26.82
C ASP A 2 4.62 -10.25 -25.59
N ASP A 3 5.75 -9.57 -25.39
CA ASP A 3 6.59 -9.71 -24.21
C ASP A 3 5.83 -9.13 -23.01
N SER A 4 4.91 -9.91 -22.46
CA SER A 4 4.27 -9.67 -21.17
C SER A 4 5.27 -9.93 -20.04
N HIS A 5 6.41 -9.23 -20.07
CA HIS A 5 7.31 -9.15 -18.94
C HIS A 5 6.58 -8.33 -17.86
N ASN A 6 6.19 -8.95 -16.76
CA ASN A 6 5.64 -8.28 -15.57
C ASN A 6 6.76 -7.47 -14.88
N GLY A 7 7.30 -6.48 -15.58
CA GLY A 7 8.59 -5.86 -15.28
C GLY A 7 8.75 -4.48 -15.94
N TRP A 8 9.66 -3.67 -15.41
CA TRP A 8 9.97 -2.35 -15.95
C TRP A 8 10.65 -2.46 -17.31
N ASN A 9 10.18 -1.69 -18.29
CA ASN A 9 10.91 -1.54 -19.56
C ASN A 9 12.13 -0.62 -19.34
N SER A 10 13.24 -1.24 -18.94
CA SER A 10 14.47 -0.53 -18.58
C SER A 10 15.01 0.33 -19.72
N GLN A 11 14.87 -0.13 -20.97
CA GLN A 11 15.35 0.64 -22.12
C GLN A 11 14.55 1.93 -22.30
N LEU A 12 13.22 1.85 -22.23
CA LEU A 12 12.34 3.01 -22.36
C LEU A 12 12.54 3.99 -21.20
N ILE A 13 12.68 3.49 -19.97
CA ILE A 13 12.88 4.33 -18.78
C ILE A 13 14.19 5.11 -18.86
N ASN A 14 15.30 4.46 -19.26
CA ASN A 14 16.58 5.15 -19.44
C ASN A 14 16.59 6.15 -20.60
N GLN A 15 15.65 6.04 -21.56
CA GLN A 15 15.51 7.01 -22.66
C GLN A 15 14.68 8.23 -22.26
N LEU A 16 13.72 8.08 -21.35
CA LEU A 16 12.76 9.12 -21.00
C LEU A 16 13.15 9.94 -19.77
N PHE A 17 13.88 9.35 -18.82
CA PHE A 17 14.17 9.95 -17.52
C PHE A 17 15.65 10.26 -17.35
N PHE A 18 15.98 11.24 -16.50
CA PHE A 18 17.37 11.49 -16.12
C PHE A 18 17.95 10.27 -15.39
N PRO A 19 19.27 10.02 -15.45
CA PRO A 19 19.87 8.81 -14.87
C PRO A 19 19.48 8.58 -13.40
N LYS A 20 19.40 9.65 -12.60
CA LYS A 20 18.98 9.57 -11.20
C LYS A 20 17.53 9.10 -11.03
N GLU A 21 16.61 9.64 -11.83
CA GLU A 21 15.19 9.30 -11.76
C GLU A 21 14.93 7.91 -12.33
N ALA A 22 15.59 7.56 -13.44
CA ALA A 22 15.54 6.23 -14.02
C ALA A 22 15.96 5.16 -12.99
N GLN A 23 17.04 5.41 -12.24
CA GLN A 23 17.46 4.53 -11.16
C GLN A 23 16.40 4.39 -10.06
N GLN A 24 15.76 5.49 -9.64
CA GLN A 24 14.70 5.45 -8.63
C GLN A 24 13.48 4.66 -9.11
N ILE A 25 13.07 4.85 -10.37
CA ILE A 25 11.93 4.13 -10.95
C ILE A 25 12.24 2.63 -11.02
N LEU A 26 13.43 2.26 -11.46
CA LEU A 26 13.85 0.85 -11.57
C LEU A 26 13.96 0.13 -10.22
N GLN A 27 14.13 0.88 -9.11
CA GLN A 27 14.13 0.32 -7.75
C GLN A 27 12.73 0.02 -7.22
N ILE A 28 11.66 0.52 -7.84
CA ILE A 28 10.29 0.23 -7.41
C ILE A 28 10.00 -1.26 -7.71
N PRO A 29 9.74 -2.09 -6.69
CA PRO A 29 9.44 -3.50 -6.92
C PRO A 29 8.12 -3.64 -7.66
N ILE A 30 8.10 -4.42 -8.73
CA ILE A 30 6.85 -4.79 -9.40
C ILE A 30 6.32 -6.04 -8.72
N THR A 31 5.14 -5.90 -8.12
CA THR A 31 4.44 -7.04 -7.52
C THR A 31 4.13 -8.08 -8.58
N ASP A 32 4.36 -9.34 -8.24
CA ASP A 32 3.94 -10.46 -9.07
C ASP A 32 2.41 -10.50 -9.12
N ARG A 33 1.84 -10.27 -10.30
CA ARG A 33 0.39 -10.32 -10.53
C ARG A 33 -0.13 -11.74 -10.72
N SER A 34 0.70 -12.76 -10.45
CA SER A 34 0.26 -14.15 -10.42
C SER A 34 -0.83 -14.39 -9.36
N GLN A 35 -0.87 -13.58 -8.30
CA GLN A 35 -1.96 -13.58 -7.32
C GLN A 35 -3.11 -12.69 -7.79
N GLN A 36 -4.32 -13.25 -7.76
CA GLN A 36 -5.54 -12.51 -8.07
C GLN A 36 -5.80 -11.48 -6.97
N ASP A 37 -6.06 -10.23 -7.37
CA ASP A 37 -6.46 -9.17 -6.45
C ASP A 37 -7.65 -9.61 -5.61
N ASN A 38 -7.54 -9.44 -4.29
CA ASN A 38 -8.60 -9.78 -3.34
C ASN A 38 -9.09 -8.52 -2.63
N LEU A 39 -10.41 -8.34 -2.63
CA LEU A 39 -11.05 -7.26 -1.87
C LEU A 39 -10.99 -7.62 -0.39
N THR A 40 -10.21 -6.85 0.37
CA THR A 40 -10.10 -7.00 1.82
C THR A 40 -10.67 -5.75 2.48
N TRP A 41 -11.42 -5.92 3.57
CA TRP A 41 -11.94 -4.84 4.39
C TRP A 41 -11.35 -4.87 5.81
N ASP A 42 -10.63 -3.82 6.17
CA ASP A 42 -10.09 -3.63 7.51
C ASP A 42 -11.23 -3.50 8.54
N GLY A 43 -11.13 -4.23 9.65
CA GLY A 43 -12.16 -4.29 10.69
C GLY A 43 -13.07 -5.51 10.63
N THR A 44 -12.83 -6.45 9.71
CA THR A 44 -13.50 -7.76 9.69
C THR A 44 -12.49 -8.90 9.65
N LEU A 45 -12.73 -9.95 10.43
CA LEU A 45 -11.84 -11.12 10.51
C LEU A 45 -11.88 -11.97 9.24
N ASP A 46 -12.98 -11.90 8.49
CA ASP A 46 -13.22 -12.62 7.25
C ASP A 46 -12.97 -11.76 5.99
N GLY A 47 -12.59 -10.49 6.16
CA GLY A 47 -12.27 -9.57 5.08
C GLY A 47 -13.47 -9.06 4.27
N ASN A 48 -14.69 -9.47 4.64
CA ASN A 48 -15.91 -9.14 3.90
C ASN A 48 -16.55 -7.84 4.38
N TYR A 49 -16.88 -6.96 3.44
CA TYR A 49 -17.65 -5.77 3.74
C TYR A 49 -19.15 -6.07 3.89
N SER A 50 -19.77 -5.47 4.91
CA SER A 50 -21.22 -5.37 5.05
C SER A 50 -21.58 -3.98 5.56
N VAL A 51 -22.82 -3.54 5.31
CA VAL A 51 -23.30 -2.24 5.84
C VAL A 51 -23.14 -2.17 7.36
N LYS A 52 -23.31 -3.30 8.06
CA LYS A 52 -23.12 -3.40 9.50
C LYS A 52 -21.66 -3.19 9.90
N SER A 53 -20.71 -3.88 9.27
CA SER A 53 -19.28 -3.70 9.58
C SER A 53 -18.79 -2.31 9.20
N GLY A 54 -19.31 -1.72 8.12
CA GLY A 54 -19.06 -0.32 7.79
C GLY A 54 -19.56 0.64 8.87
N TYR A 55 -20.78 0.43 9.38
CA TYR A 55 -21.32 1.26 10.46
C TYR A 55 -20.56 1.10 11.78
N GLN A 56 -20.14 -0.13 12.12
CA GLN A 56 -19.28 -0.39 13.28
C GLN A 56 -17.95 0.34 13.17
N ALA A 57 -17.28 0.29 12.01
CA ALA A 57 -16.03 1.01 11.79
C ALA A 57 -16.20 2.53 11.96
N ILE A 58 -17.30 3.11 11.45
CA ILE A 58 -17.61 4.53 11.61
C ILE A 58 -17.83 4.89 13.10
N MET A 59 -18.57 4.07 13.83
CA MET A 59 -18.78 4.29 15.27
C MET A 59 -17.48 4.19 16.06
N GLU A 60 -16.65 3.16 15.80
CA GLU A 60 -15.35 3.00 16.45
C GLU A 60 -14.43 4.20 16.18
N TRP A 61 -14.35 4.67 14.93
CA TRP A 61 -13.58 5.88 14.60
C TRP A 61 -14.14 7.14 15.25
N GLY A 62 -15.46 7.23 15.42
CA GLY A 62 -16.14 8.31 16.13
C GLY A 62 -15.86 8.30 17.64
N ASP A 63 -15.95 7.14 18.28
CA ASP A 63 -15.71 6.98 19.73
C ASP A 63 -14.24 7.22 20.11
N ILE A 64 -13.30 6.93 19.20
CA ILE A 64 -11.87 7.25 19.40
C ILE A 64 -11.64 8.77 19.48
N SER A 65 -12.52 9.60 18.91
CA SER A 65 -12.36 11.06 18.90
C SER A 65 -12.69 11.76 20.24
N ASP A 66 -13.45 11.10 21.13
CA ASP A 66 -13.81 11.63 22.46
C ASP A 66 -12.82 11.22 23.57
N VAL A 67 -11.91 10.29 23.28
CA VAL A 67 -10.75 10.04 24.14
C VAL A 67 -9.69 11.08 23.75
N ASN A 68 -9.47 12.07 24.61
CA ASN A 68 -8.37 13.06 24.56
C ASN A 68 -6.95 12.44 24.60
N THR A 69 -6.79 11.21 24.13
CA THR A 69 -5.53 10.66 23.69
C THR A 69 -5.64 10.54 22.18
N ALA A 70 -5.00 11.47 21.46
CA ALA A 70 -4.57 11.19 20.10
C ALA A 70 -3.58 10.02 20.16
N ASN A 71 -4.09 8.80 20.32
CA ASN A 71 -3.33 7.62 19.96
C ASN A 71 -3.54 7.49 18.46
N SER A 72 -2.88 8.37 17.71
CA SER A 72 -2.19 7.92 16.51
C SER A 72 -1.37 6.74 17.00
N SER A 73 -1.96 5.55 16.94
CA SER A 73 -1.32 4.36 17.44
C SER A 73 0.07 4.39 16.81
N ASN A 74 1.11 4.51 17.64
CA ASN A 74 2.48 4.62 17.16
C ASN A 74 2.77 3.50 16.13
N THR A 75 2.00 2.42 16.17
CA THR A 75 1.91 1.37 15.17
C THR A 75 1.66 1.84 13.73
N CYS A 76 0.74 2.76 13.41
CA CYS A 76 0.47 3.13 12.01
C CYS A 76 1.65 3.92 11.40
N GLU A 77 2.23 4.84 12.18
CA GLU A 77 3.40 5.60 11.73
C GLU A 77 4.65 4.71 11.62
N GLU A 78 4.84 3.77 12.54
CA GLU A 78 5.90 2.76 12.46
C GLU A 78 5.69 1.76 11.32
N ILE A 79 4.44 1.38 11.01
CA ILE A 79 4.10 0.54 9.85
C ILE A 79 4.48 1.27 8.56
N TRP A 80 4.09 2.53 8.41
CA TRP A 80 4.48 3.32 7.25
C TRP A 80 6.00 3.49 7.20
N LYS A 81 6.66 3.88 8.29
CA LYS A 81 8.14 3.93 8.32
C LYS A 81 8.77 2.60 7.91
N MET A 82 8.20 1.45 8.30
CA MET A 82 8.69 0.13 7.92
C MET A 82 8.47 -0.16 6.43
N ILE A 83 7.27 0.10 5.90
CA ILE A 83 6.92 -0.08 4.48
C ILE A 83 7.84 0.80 3.62
N TRP A 84 7.97 2.09 3.97
CA TRP A 84 8.77 3.06 3.21
C TRP A 84 10.28 2.83 3.35
N LYS A 85 10.75 2.28 4.48
CA LYS A 85 12.16 1.86 4.65
C LYS A 85 12.57 0.73 3.70
N GLN A 86 11.65 -0.15 3.30
CA GLN A 86 11.98 -1.22 2.36
C GLN A 86 12.26 -0.75 0.93
N CYS A 87 11.91 0.50 0.59
CA CYS A 87 12.31 1.14 -0.68
C CYS A 87 13.66 1.89 -0.59
N SER A 88 14.36 1.88 0.55
CA SER A 88 15.54 2.73 0.81
C SER A 88 16.90 2.00 0.82
N THR A 89 16.98 0.75 0.34
CA THR A 89 18.26 0.01 0.19
C THR A 89 18.32 -0.64 -1.18
#